data_AF-A0A8H9J291-F1
#
_entry.id   AF-A0A8H9J291-F1
#
_cell.length_a   1.000
_cell.length_b   1.000
_cell.length_c   1.000
_cell.angle_alpha   90.00
_cell.angle_beta   90.00
_cell.angle_gamma   90.00
#
_symmetry.space_group_name_H-M   'P 1'
#
loop_
_entity.id
_entity.type
_entity.pdbx_description
1 polymer ?
#
loop_
_entity_poly.entity_id
_entity_poly.type
_entity_poly.pdbx_seq_one_letter_code
_entity_poly.pdbx_strand_id
1 'polypeptide(L)'
;MLRFEVTEDPSPGVDGERYCYAPGLGLWHGRTSANGDIVVGEDQLRALVSQARAGEAFAHRVDELLATNWDEALEPFRHAGDGAPVTWLHRVG
;
A
#
# COMPACT_ATOMS: atom_id res chain seq x y z
N MET A 1 2.51 -19.90 0.82
CA MET A 1 3.00 -18.80 -0.04
C MET A 1 2.80 -17.50 0.72
N LEU A 2 3.83 -16.67 0.86
CA LEU A 2 3.82 -15.46 1.70
C LEU A 2 2.84 -14.40 1.16
N ARG A 3 2.08 -13.76 2.06
CA ARG A 3 1.23 -12.58 1.83
C ARG A 3 1.26 -11.76 3.10
N PHE A 4 1.36 -10.44 3.00
CA PHE A 4 1.33 -9.58 4.17
C PHE A 4 0.88 -8.17 3.83
N GLU A 5 0.40 -7.51 4.87
CA GLU A 5 0.25 -6.07 4.98
C GLU A 5 0.93 -5.64 6.28
N VAL A 6 1.73 -4.59 6.22
CA VAL A 6 2.39 -3.98 7.39
C VAL A 6 2.15 -2.48 7.32
N THR A 7 1.74 -1.89 8.45
CA THR A 7 1.59 -0.45 8.60
C THR A 7 2.59 0.07 9.62
N GLU A 8 3.20 1.21 9.32
CA GLU A 8 4.05 1.98 10.22
C GLU A 8 3.32 3.27 10.61
N ASP A 9 3.25 3.53 11.91
CA ASP A 9 2.68 4.78 12.42
C ASP A 9 3.60 5.98 12.11
N PRO A 10 3.03 7.16 11.82
CA PRO A 10 3.84 8.36 11.59
C PRO A 10 4.67 8.72 12.83
N SER A 11 5.82 9.37 12.61
CA SER A 11 6.68 9.90 13.66
C SER A 11 7.03 11.38 13.40
N PRO A 12 7.63 12.11 14.35
CA PRO A 12 7.91 13.54 14.14
C PRO A 12 8.74 13.81 12.87
N GLY A 13 8.11 14.43 11.88
CA GLY A 13 8.73 14.75 10.58
C GLY A 13 8.77 13.61 9.56
N VAL A 14 8.14 12.47 9.86
CA VAL A 14 8.08 11.29 8.98
C VAL A 14 6.63 10.84 8.83
N ASP A 15 6.19 10.68 7.59
CA ASP A 15 4.85 10.18 7.28
C ASP A 15 4.72 8.70 7.71
N GLY A 16 3.50 8.25 7.99
CA GLY A 16 3.23 6.83 8.17
C GLY A 16 3.33 6.10 6.83
N GLU A 17 3.57 4.80 6.86
CA GLU A 17 3.73 4.00 5.65
C GLU A 17 2.97 2.69 5.70
N ARG A 18 2.59 2.19 4.53
CA ARG A 18 1.95 0.89 4.35
C ARG A 18 2.74 0.09 3.34
N TYR A 19 2.96 -1.18 3.65
CA TYR A 19 3.67 -2.15 2.82
C TYR A 19 2.76 -3.34 2.57
N CYS A 20 2.56 -3.69 1.29
CA CYS A 20 1.72 -4.81 0.90
C CYS A 20 2.50 -5.76 -0.01
N TYR A 21 2.38 -7.05 0.22
CA TYR A 21 2.94 -8.07 -0.67
C TYR A 21 1.91 -9.14 -0.97
N ALA A 22 1.72 -9.37 -2.27
CA ALA A 22 0.94 -10.49 -2.78
C ALA A 22 1.72 -11.19 -3.90
N PRO A 23 1.74 -12.53 -3.91
CA PRO A 23 2.37 -13.29 -4.98
C PRO A 23 1.74 -12.98 -6.35
N GLY A 24 2.58 -12.70 -7.34
CA GLY A 24 2.15 -12.24 -8.67
C GLY A 24 2.08 -10.72 -8.81
N LEU A 25 1.84 -9.98 -7.72
CA LEU A 25 1.84 -8.51 -7.70
C LEU A 25 3.16 -7.93 -7.21
N GLY A 26 3.88 -8.65 -6.34
CA GLY A 26 5.13 -8.17 -5.76
C GLY A 26 4.90 -7.27 -4.54
N LEU A 27 5.94 -6.50 -4.17
CA LEU A 27 5.89 -5.56 -3.06
C LEU A 27 5.37 -4.20 -3.56
N TRP A 28 4.37 -3.68 -2.87
CA TRP A 28 3.95 -2.29 -2.94
C TRP A 28 4.25 -1.60 -1.61
N HIS A 29 4.57 -0.30 -1.67
CA HIS A 29 4.61 0.55 -0.50
C HIS A 29 4.08 1.93 -0.85
N GLY A 30 3.51 2.61 0.15
CA GLY A 30 3.03 3.97 0.00
C GLY A 30 2.86 4.65 1.34
N ARG A 31 2.94 5.98 1.32
CA ARG A 31 2.70 6.81 2.51
C ARG A 31 1.22 6.83 2.82
N THR A 32 0.89 6.91 4.10
CA THR A 32 -0.48 7.01 4.59
C THR A 32 -0.68 8.26 5.42
N SER A 33 -1.82 8.93 5.23
CA SER A 33 -2.25 10.03 6.09
C SER A 33 -2.74 9.52 7.45
N ALA A 34 -2.99 10.43 8.39
CA ALA A 34 -3.43 10.08 9.74
C ALA A 34 -4.77 9.32 9.79
N ASN A 35 -5.62 9.43 8.76
CA ASN A 35 -6.87 8.67 8.63
C ASN A 35 -6.72 7.37 7.82
N GLY A 36 -5.51 7.03 7.37
CA GLY A 36 -5.21 5.80 6.63
C GLY A 36 -5.33 5.91 5.11
N ASP A 37 -5.59 7.09 4.54
CA ASP A 37 -5.62 7.26 3.08
C ASP A 37 -4.21 7.18 2.51
N ILE A 38 -4.08 6.62 1.30
CA ILE A 38 -2.82 6.63 0.56
C ILE A 38 -2.52 8.04 0.07
N VAL A 39 -1.33 8.55 0.41
CA VAL A 39 -0.86 9.86 -0.01
C VAL A 39 -0.09 9.74 -1.32
N VAL A 40 -0.69 10.27 -2.39
CA VAL A 40 -0.05 10.38 -3.70
C VAL A 40 0.68 11.73 -3.80
N GLY A 41 2.00 11.69 -3.98
CA GLY A 41 2.80 12.88 -4.20
C GLY A 41 2.55 13.50 -5.59
N GLU A 42 2.73 14.81 -5.69
CA GLU A 42 2.59 15.54 -6.95
C GLU A 42 3.46 14.95 -8.08
N ASP A 43 4.71 14.60 -7.78
CA ASP A 43 5.63 14.03 -8.76
C ASP A 43 5.20 12.63 -9.23
N GLN A 44 4.60 11.83 -8.34
CA GLN A 44 4.03 10.52 -8.71
C GLN A 44 2.86 10.71 -9.66
N LEU A 45 1.99 11.69 -9.40
CA LEU A 45 0.87 12.03 -10.27
C LEU A 45 1.35 12.58 -11.62
N ARG A 46 2.35 13.46 -11.64
CA ARG A 46 2.96 13.97 -12.89
C ARG A 46 3.58 12.84 -13.70
N ALA A 47 4.31 11.94 -13.06
CA ALA A 47 4.90 10.77 -13.70
C ALA A 47 3.81 9.88 -14.32
N LEU A 48 2.76 9.57 -13.56
CA LEU A 48 1.61 8.80 -14.02
C LEU A 48 0.97 9.42 -15.28
N VAL A 49 0.67 10.72 -15.24
CA VAL A 49 0.06 11.45 -16.36
C VAL A 49 0.98 11.45 -17.59
N SER A 50 2.28 11.65 -17.41
CA SER A 50 3.24 11.68 -18.53
C SER A 50 3.40 10.33 -19.26
N GLN A 51 3.14 9.22 -18.55
CA GLN A 51 3.33 7.87 -19.07
C GLN A 51 2.05 7.27 -19.67
N ALA A 52 0.89 7.77 -19.25
CA ALA A 52 -0.39 7.26 -19.72
C ALA A 52 -0.68 7.68 -21.17
N ARG A 53 -0.78 6.68 -22.05
CA ARG A 53 -1.06 6.88 -23.49
C ARG A 53 -2.54 6.68 -23.86
N ALA A 54 -3.33 6.08 -22.97
CA ALA A 54 -4.75 5.79 -23.14
C ALA A 54 -5.45 5.76 -21.77
N GLY A 55 -6.77 5.96 -21.75
CA GLY A 55 -7.56 6.02 -20.51
C GLY A 55 -7.53 4.73 -19.68
N GLU A 56 -7.57 3.56 -20.32
CA GLU A 56 -7.50 2.27 -19.61
C GLU A 56 -6.13 2.06 -18.96
N ALA A 57 -5.05 2.41 -19.67
CA ALA A 57 -3.70 2.34 -19.12
C ALA A 57 -3.50 3.31 -17.95
N PHE A 58 -4.15 4.48 -18.00
CA PHE A 58 -4.17 5.41 -16.87
C PHE A 58 -4.89 4.81 -15.66
N ALA A 59 -6.10 4.28 -15.84
CA ALA A 59 -6.89 3.67 -14.78
C ALA A 59 -6.14 2.52 -14.10
N HIS A 60 -5.57 1.60 -14.87
CA HIS A 60 -4.78 0.49 -14.33
C HIS A 60 -3.59 0.98 -13.49
N ARG A 61 -2.92 2.04 -13.94
CA ARG A 61 -1.78 2.61 -13.21
C ARG A 61 -2.21 3.38 -11.96
N VAL A 62 -3.41 3.95 -11.94
CA VAL A 62 -4.03 4.49 -10.72
C VAL A 62 -4.28 3.36 -9.72
N ASP A 63 -4.81 2.21 -10.17
CA ASP A 63 -5.03 1.05 -9.29
C ASP A 63 -3.71 0.52 -8.69
N GLU A 64 -2.63 0.50 -9.48
CA GLU A 64 -1.30 0.16 -8.97
C GLU A 64 -0.80 1.18 -7.94
N LEU A 65 -0.98 2.48 -8.23
CA LEU A 65 -0.54 3.57 -7.36
C LEU A 65 -1.28 3.59 -6.02
N LEU A 66 -2.56 3.24 -6.03
CA LEU A 66 -3.46 3.20 -4.86
C LEU A 66 -3.54 1.83 -4.20
N ALA A 67 -2.67 0.89 -4.56
CA ALA A 67 -2.65 -0.47 -4.02
C ALA A 67 -3.94 -1.29 -4.22
N THR A 68 -4.88 -0.89 -5.09
CA THR A 68 -6.19 -1.54 -5.27
C THR A 68 -6.05 -3.05 -5.50
N ASN A 69 -5.12 -3.46 -6.37
CA ASN A 69 -4.87 -4.87 -6.67
C ASN A 69 -4.35 -5.66 -5.45
N TRP A 70 -3.56 -5.01 -4.59
CA TRP A 70 -3.10 -5.60 -3.34
C TRP A 70 -4.23 -5.69 -2.33
N ASP A 71 -5.06 -4.66 -2.22
CA ASP A 71 -6.25 -4.67 -1.37
C ASP A 71 -7.17 -5.84 -1.74
N GLU A 72 -7.51 -6.01 -3.02
CA GLU A 72 -8.32 -7.14 -3.49
C GLU A 72 -7.68 -8.50 -3.20
N ALA A 73 -6.37 -8.62 -3.40
CA ALA A 73 -5.64 -9.87 -3.17
C ALA A 73 -5.51 -10.23 -1.68
N LEU A 74 -5.49 -9.23 -0.80
CA LEU A 74 -5.33 -9.39 0.65
C LEU A 74 -6.66 -9.41 1.39
N GLU A 75 -7.74 -8.88 0.81
CA GLU A 75 -9.07 -8.80 1.42
C GLU A 75 -9.55 -10.13 2.03
N PRO A 76 -9.43 -11.29 1.35
CA PRO A 76 -9.85 -12.57 1.93
C PRO A 76 -9.10 -12.96 3.21
N PHE A 77 -7.94 -12.36 3.47
CA PHE A 77 -7.08 -12.65 4.62
C PHE A 77 -7.25 -11.65 5.77
N ARG A 78 -7.93 -10.51 5.59
CA ARG A 78 -8.19 -9.56 6.70
C ARG A 78 -9.03 -10.19 7.79
N HIS A 79 -10.07 -10.94 7.41
CA HIS A 79 -10.95 -11.63 8.37
C HIS A 79 -10.28 -12.86 9.00
N ALA A 80 -9.27 -13.46 8.35
CA ALA A 80 -8.48 -14.52 8.96
C ALA A 80 -7.59 -14.02 10.12
N GLY A 81 -7.44 -12.70 10.24
CA GLY A 81 -6.76 -12.02 11.34
C GLY A 81 -7.65 -11.69 12.54
N ASP A 82 -8.97 -11.88 12.46
CA ASP A 82 -9.89 -11.57 13.56
C ASP A 82 -9.68 -12.59 14.69
N GLY A 83 -8.84 -12.22 15.67
CA GLY A 83 -8.36 -13.09 16.75
C GLY A 83 -6.95 -13.69 16.56
N ALA A 84 -6.28 -13.43 15.44
CA ALA A 84 -4.87 -13.80 15.28
C ALA A 84 -3.97 -12.78 16.03
N PRO A 85 -2.94 -13.22 16.77
CA PRO A 85 -2.09 -12.30 17.52
C PRO A 85 -1.35 -11.35 16.56
N VAL A 86 -1.68 -10.05 16.64
CA VAL A 86 -0.91 -8.98 16.00
C VAL A 86 0.52 -9.06 16.54
N THR A 87 1.48 -9.40 15.68
CA THR A 87 2.89 -9.43 16.06
C THR A 87 3.48 -8.05 15.83
N TRP A 88 3.60 -7.27 16.90
CA TRP A 88 4.27 -5.98 16.87
C TRP A 88 5.79 -6.19 16.74
N LEU A 89 6.37 -5.72 15.64
CA LEU A 89 7.81 -5.66 15.48
C LEU A 89 8.33 -4.39 16.14
N HIS A 90 8.82 -4.49 17.37
CA HIS A 90 9.46 -3.38 18.06
C HIS A 90 10.93 -3.28 17.66
N ARG A 91 11.42 -2.05 17.48
CA ARG A 91 12.86 -1.78 17.31
C ARG A 91 13.61 -2.23 18.55
N VAL A 92 14.51 -3.20 18.40
CA VAL A 92 15.52 -3.54 19.43
C VAL A 92 16.79 -2.75 19.15
N GLY A 93 17.13 -1.86 20.07
CA GLY A 93 18.30 -0.98 20.02
C GLY A 93 18.28 0.00 21.18
#